data_AF-A0AB37JA77-F1
#
_entry.id   AF-A0AB37JA77-F1
#
_cell.length_a   1.000
_cell.length_b   1.000
_cell.length_c   1.000
_cell.angle_alpha   90.00
_cell.angle_beta   90.00
_cell.angle_gamma   90.00
#
_symmetry.space_group_name_H-M   'P 1'
#
loop_
_entity.id
_entity.type
_entity.pdbx_description
1 polymer ?
#
loop_
_entity_poly.entity_id
_entity_poly.type
_entity_poly.pdbx_seq_one_letter_code
_entity_poly.pdbx_strand_id
1 'polypeptide(L)'
;MHRGKGMKFVGDSRVPVARKPNIPKDYSEYPGKTEAFWPNFLLKEWMVGAVFLIGYLCLTVAHPSPLERMADPTDAGYIPLPDWYFLFLYQLLKYSYASGSFTVIGAFIMPGIAFGALLLAPFLDRGPERRPLKRPVATGFMLLAIASIIFLTWESVAHHDWEAAKKQGAIVKTAPVDKNDDGYKLMQKNTCLTCHGDNLQGGAAAPALQNLTLKPEEIAKIAKEGKGSMPKGVFKGTDEELKKLSEFVAKYNKK
;
A
#
# COMPACT_ATOMS: atom_id res chain seq x y z
N MET A 1 -27.84 39.90 74.13
CA MET A 1 -28.59 39.41 72.95
C MET A 1 -27.97 38.10 72.48
N HIS A 2 -28.70 37.00 72.62
CA HIS A 2 -28.25 35.68 72.17
C HIS A 2 -28.15 35.68 70.64
N ARG A 3 -26.92 35.52 70.10
CA ARG A 3 -26.73 35.20 68.68
C ARG A 3 -27.34 33.83 68.43
N GLY A 4 -28.49 33.81 67.77
CA GLY A 4 -29.22 32.60 67.41
C GLY A 4 -28.31 31.60 66.70
N LYS A 5 -28.29 30.37 67.20
CA LYS A 5 -27.78 29.20 66.50
C LYS A 5 -28.50 29.09 65.14
N GLY A 6 -27.74 28.97 64.04
CA GLY A 6 -28.19 28.16 62.92
C GLY A 6 -28.36 28.79 61.54
N MET A 7 -27.98 30.04 61.27
CA MET A 7 -27.94 30.53 59.88
C MET A 7 -26.55 30.32 59.26
N LYS A 8 -26.39 29.21 58.54
CA LYS A 8 -25.24 28.94 57.68
C LYS A 8 -25.56 29.48 56.29
N PHE A 9 -24.91 30.56 55.86
CA PHE A 9 -25.04 31.07 54.49
C PHE A 9 -24.56 29.98 53.53
N VAL A 10 -25.51 29.35 52.82
CA VAL A 10 -25.20 28.42 51.75
C VAL A 10 -24.96 29.29 50.52
N GLY A 11 -23.69 29.47 50.14
CA GLY A 11 -23.36 29.99 48.80
C GLY A 11 -23.97 29.11 47.72
N ASP A 12 -23.96 29.57 46.45
CA ASP A 12 -24.56 28.91 45.28
C ASP A 12 -24.63 27.38 45.43
N SER A 13 -25.85 26.82 45.45
CA SER A 13 -26.11 25.39 45.70
C SER A 13 -25.43 24.46 44.71
N ARG A 14 -24.90 25.01 43.62
CA ARG A 14 -24.07 24.30 42.62
C ARG A 14 -22.64 24.05 43.08
N VAL A 15 -22.16 24.74 44.12
CA VAL A 15 -20.80 24.62 44.64
C VAL A 15 -20.82 23.81 45.95
N PRO A 16 -20.37 22.54 45.94
CA PRO A 16 -20.36 21.73 47.15
C PRO A 16 -19.43 22.34 48.21
N VAL A 17 -19.96 22.52 49.42
CA VAL A 17 -19.26 23.12 50.58
C VAL A 17 -17.99 22.35 50.97
N ALA A 18 -17.94 21.05 50.70
CA ALA A 18 -16.77 20.22 50.92
C ALA A 18 -16.15 19.83 49.57
N ARG A 19 -14.94 20.33 49.31
CA ARG A 19 -14.14 19.91 48.17
C ARG A 19 -13.58 18.52 48.47
N LYS A 20 -14.20 17.47 47.94
CA LYS A 20 -13.60 16.12 47.98
C LYS A 20 -12.41 16.12 47.02
N PRO A 21 -11.17 15.92 47.50
CA PRO A 21 -10.04 15.79 46.60
C PRO A 21 -10.29 14.55 45.73
N ASN A 22 -10.19 14.69 44.40
CA ASN A 22 -10.23 13.55 43.50
C ASN A 22 -8.86 12.84 43.54
N ILE A 23 -8.56 12.21 44.68
CA ILE A 23 -7.35 11.42 44.86
C ILE A 23 -7.59 10.09 44.14
N PRO A 24 -6.75 9.74 43.14
CA PRO A 24 -6.79 8.44 42.51
C PRO A 24 -6.62 7.37 43.60
N LYS A 25 -7.50 6.36 43.57
CA LYS A 25 -7.40 5.20 44.46
C LYS A 25 -6.10 4.45 44.21
N ASP A 26 -5.52 3.92 45.27
CA ASP A 26 -4.31 3.10 45.15
C ASP A 26 -4.61 1.77 44.43
N TYR A 27 -3.65 1.25 43.68
CA TYR A 27 -3.82 0.01 42.91
C TYR A 27 -4.04 -1.21 43.83
N SER A 28 -3.62 -1.13 45.09
CA SER A 28 -3.88 -2.13 46.11
C SER A 28 -5.37 -2.26 46.47
N GLU A 29 -6.19 -1.25 46.20
CA GLU A 29 -7.64 -1.29 46.45
C GLU A 29 -8.41 -2.17 45.44
N TYR A 30 -7.76 -2.62 44.37
CA TYR A 30 -8.35 -3.47 43.31
C TYR A 30 -7.60 -4.80 43.14
N PRO A 31 -7.53 -5.65 44.19
CA PRO A 31 -6.77 -6.89 44.15
C PRO A 31 -7.27 -7.82 43.04
N GLY A 32 -6.34 -8.30 42.21
CA GLY A 32 -6.61 -9.20 41.08
C GLY A 32 -7.18 -8.54 39.82
N LYS A 33 -7.44 -7.22 39.82
CA LYS A 33 -7.92 -6.47 38.64
C LYS A 33 -6.91 -5.47 38.10
N THR A 34 -5.94 -5.06 38.92
CA THR A 34 -4.92 -4.09 38.54
C THR A 34 -3.54 -4.57 38.94
N GLU A 35 -2.54 -4.25 38.13
CA GLU A 35 -1.13 -4.47 38.43
C GLU A 35 -0.37 -3.13 38.42
N ALA A 36 0.73 -3.06 39.16
CA ALA A 36 1.58 -1.88 39.16
C ALA A 36 2.19 -1.69 37.76
N PHE A 37 2.09 -0.48 37.21
CA PHE A 37 2.65 -0.15 35.89
C PHE A 37 4.16 -0.45 35.84
N TRP A 38 4.88 0.02 36.85
CA TRP A 38 6.30 -0.28 37.05
C TRP A 38 6.47 -1.15 38.31
N PRO A 39 7.27 -2.23 38.25
CA PRO A 39 7.96 -2.76 37.06
C PRO A 39 7.11 -3.79 36.28
N ASN A 40 6.01 -4.27 36.86
CA ASN A 40 5.35 -5.51 36.44
C ASN A 40 4.72 -5.42 35.04
N PHE A 41 3.84 -4.45 34.79
CA PHE A 41 3.21 -4.27 33.48
C PHE A 41 4.26 -3.98 32.41
N LEU A 42 5.18 -3.04 32.68
CA LEU A 42 6.20 -2.65 31.72
C LEU A 42 7.09 -3.84 31.31
N LEU A 43 7.55 -4.65 32.26
CA LEU A 43 8.35 -5.85 31.98
C LEU A 43 7.56 -6.87 31.13
N LYS A 44 6.27 -7.05 31.42
CA LYS A 44 5.41 -7.94 30.62
C LYS A 44 5.26 -7.44 29.19
N GLU A 45 4.96 -6.15 29.00
CA GLU A 45 4.85 -5.54 27.67
C GLU A 45 6.19 -5.59 26.91
N TRP A 46 7.31 -5.38 27.59
CA TRP A 46 8.64 -5.52 26.98
C TRP A 46 8.96 -6.94 26.56
N MET A 47 8.61 -7.93 27.39
CA MET A 47 8.78 -9.34 27.04
C MET A 47 7.91 -9.71 25.83
N VAL A 48 6.63 -9.30 25.82
CA VAL A 48 5.72 -9.54 24.68
C VAL A 48 6.24 -8.83 23.43
N GLY A 49 6.67 -7.58 23.55
CA GLY A 49 7.27 -6.81 22.46
C GLY A 49 8.56 -7.44 21.92
N ALA A 50 9.45 -7.93 22.80
CA ALA A 50 10.66 -8.63 22.40
C ALA A 50 10.35 -9.93 21.65
N VAL A 51 9.41 -10.74 22.15
CA VAL A 51 8.97 -11.97 21.47
C VAL A 51 8.35 -11.65 20.11
N PHE A 52 7.50 -10.63 20.04
CA PHE A 52 6.90 -10.17 18.78
C PHE A 52 7.96 -9.71 17.79
N LEU A 53 8.92 -8.88 18.21
CA LEU A 53 9.99 -8.37 17.36
C LEU A 53 10.91 -9.47 16.85
N ILE A 54 11.25 -10.45 17.70
CA ILE A 54 12.03 -11.62 17.28
C ILE A 54 11.23 -12.44 16.25
N GLY A 55 9.94 -12.69 16.52
CA GLY A 55 9.06 -13.39 15.57
C GLY A 55 8.94 -12.67 14.23
N TYR A 56 8.77 -11.35 14.26
CA TYR A 56 8.73 -10.51 13.07
C TYR A 56 10.08 -10.52 12.32
N LEU A 57 11.20 -10.44 13.02
CA LEU A 57 12.53 -10.56 12.42
C LEU A 57 12.69 -11.90 11.70
N CYS A 58 12.32 -13.01 12.37
CA CYS A 58 12.32 -14.34 11.76
C CYS A 58 11.44 -14.38 10.50
N LEU A 59 10.26 -13.76 10.53
CA LEU A 59 9.37 -13.66 9.36
C LEU A 59 10.04 -12.92 8.20
N THR A 60 10.67 -11.76 8.46
CA THR A 60 11.32 -10.97 7.41
C THR A 60 12.58 -11.64 6.83
N VAL A 61 13.25 -12.48 7.61
CA VAL A 61 14.38 -13.29 7.14
C VAL A 61 13.90 -14.47 6.30
N ALA A 62 12.82 -15.15 6.73
CA ALA A 62 12.26 -16.30 6.01
C ALA A 62 11.52 -15.90 4.72
N HIS A 63 10.84 -14.75 4.76
CA HIS A 63 10.06 -14.20 3.65
C HIS A 63 10.60 -12.80 3.31
N PRO A 64 11.58 -12.70 2.40
CA PRO A 64 12.11 -11.40 1.97
C PRO A 64 10.98 -10.56 1.37
N SER A 65 11.11 -9.24 1.51
CA SER A 65 10.16 -8.29 0.91
C SER A 65 10.02 -8.57 -0.59
N PRO A 66 8.79 -8.67 -1.13
CA PRO A 66 8.55 -8.88 -2.55
C PRO A 66 8.87 -7.61 -3.34
N LEU A 67 10.16 -7.27 -3.43
CA LEU A 67 10.63 -6.14 -4.19
C LEU A 67 10.50 -6.44 -5.68
N GLU A 68 9.92 -5.49 -6.41
CA GLU A 68 9.83 -5.53 -7.85
C GLU A 68 11.04 -4.84 -8.50
N ARG A 69 11.12 -4.90 -9.83
CA ARG A 69 12.11 -4.15 -10.61
C ARG A 69 12.02 -2.65 -10.31
N MET A 70 13.15 -1.97 -10.51
CA MET A 70 13.24 -0.52 -10.34
C MET A 70 12.22 0.19 -11.25
N ALA A 71 11.57 1.22 -10.71
CA ALA A 71 10.59 2.00 -11.44
C ALA A 71 11.20 2.62 -12.70
N ASP A 72 10.51 2.47 -13.82
CA ASP A 72 10.91 3.02 -15.12
C ASP A 72 9.82 3.97 -15.62
N PRO A 73 10.10 5.28 -15.75
CA PRO A 73 9.12 6.26 -16.20
C PRO A 73 8.74 6.09 -17.68
N THR A 74 9.47 5.27 -18.45
CA THR A 74 9.18 5.00 -19.87
C THR A 74 8.23 3.82 -20.06
N ASP A 75 8.05 2.96 -19.06
CA ASP A 75 7.18 1.79 -19.16
C ASP A 75 5.75 2.12 -18.73
N ALA A 76 4.91 2.46 -19.72
CA ALA A 76 3.49 2.71 -19.52
C ALA A 76 2.64 1.42 -19.42
N GLY A 77 3.24 0.24 -19.63
CA GLY A 77 2.55 -1.05 -19.57
C GLY A 77 2.52 -1.67 -18.18
N TYR A 78 3.24 -1.08 -17.21
CA TYR A 78 3.24 -1.52 -15.83
C TYR A 78 1.86 -1.28 -15.18
N ILE A 79 1.20 -2.36 -14.76
CA ILE A 79 -0.03 -2.32 -13.96
C ILE A 79 0.35 -2.28 -12.48
N PRO A 80 0.25 -1.13 -11.79
CA PRO A 80 0.59 -1.03 -10.38
C PRO A 80 -0.47 -1.72 -9.51
N LEU A 81 -0.05 -2.67 -8.67
CA LEU A 81 -0.87 -3.19 -7.58
C LEU A 81 -0.49 -2.45 -6.29
N PRO A 82 -1.45 -1.88 -5.55
CA PRO A 82 -1.15 -1.32 -4.24
C PRO A 82 -0.92 -2.42 -3.20
N ASP A 83 -0.31 -2.05 -2.07
CA ASP A 83 -0.06 -2.97 -0.96
C ASP A 83 -1.35 -3.57 -0.37
N TRP A 84 -1.19 -4.69 0.33
CA TRP A 84 -2.28 -5.50 0.89
C TRP A 84 -3.29 -4.70 1.74
N TYR A 85 -2.82 -3.69 2.47
CA TYR A 85 -3.67 -2.84 3.32
C TYR A 85 -4.53 -1.83 2.55
N PHE A 86 -4.36 -1.71 1.23
CA PHE A 86 -5.16 -0.88 0.34
C PHE A 86 -5.96 -1.68 -0.70
N LEU A 87 -5.85 -3.01 -0.73
CA LEU A 87 -6.54 -3.85 -1.72
C LEU A 87 -8.06 -3.69 -1.68
N PHE A 88 -8.65 -3.48 -0.51
CA PHE A 88 -10.09 -3.25 -0.41
C PHE A 88 -10.55 -1.96 -1.11
N LEU A 89 -9.76 -0.88 -1.03
CA LEU A 89 -10.04 0.37 -1.74
C LEU A 89 -9.78 0.21 -3.24
N TYR A 90 -8.71 -0.50 -3.59
CA TYR A 90 -8.39 -0.80 -4.98
C TYR A 90 -9.52 -1.57 -5.67
N GLN A 91 -10.08 -2.59 -5.02
CA GLN A 91 -11.22 -3.34 -5.55
C GLN A 91 -12.49 -2.50 -5.57
N LEU A 92 -12.75 -1.69 -4.54
CA LEU A 92 -13.87 -0.75 -4.52
C LEU A 92 -13.84 0.16 -5.76
N LEU A 93 -12.66 0.70 -6.09
CA LEU A 93 -12.44 1.56 -7.25
C LEU A 93 -12.51 0.84 -8.61
N LYS A 94 -12.69 -0.48 -8.65
CA LYS A 94 -12.98 -1.19 -9.92
C LYS A 94 -14.47 -1.22 -10.24
N TYR A 95 -15.35 -1.01 -9.27
CA TYR A 95 -16.78 -1.01 -9.56
C TYR A 95 -17.20 0.24 -10.32
N SER A 96 -18.19 0.08 -11.20
CA SER A 96 -18.70 1.16 -12.07
C SER A 96 -19.25 2.36 -11.29
N TYR A 97 -19.76 2.16 -10.08
CA TYR A 97 -20.32 3.21 -9.22
C TYR A 97 -19.27 3.96 -8.39
N ALA A 98 -18.01 3.51 -8.40
CA ALA A 98 -16.90 4.11 -7.66
C ALA A 98 -15.70 4.49 -8.55
N SER A 99 -15.81 4.23 -9.86
CA SER A 99 -14.75 4.45 -10.86
C SER A 99 -15.19 5.44 -11.94
N GLY A 100 -14.26 5.79 -12.85
CA GLY A 100 -14.52 6.72 -13.95
C GLY A 100 -14.95 8.11 -13.45
N SER A 101 -16.10 8.60 -13.91
CA SER A 101 -16.67 9.87 -13.46
C SER A 101 -16.94 9.95 -11.95
N PHE A 102 -17.09 8.80 -11.28
CA PHE A 102 -17.34 8.73 -9.84
C PHE A 102 -16.08 8.47 -9.00
N THR A 103 -14.88 8.51 -9.60
CA THR A 103 -13.62 8.24 -8.90
C THR A 103 -13.43 9.12 -7.65
N VAL A 104 -13.86 10.38 -7.69
CA VAL A 104 -13.78 11.27 -6.52
C VAL A 104 -14.65 10.77 -5.37
N ILE A 105 -15.82 10.20 -5.69
CA ILE A 105 -16.72 9.61 -4.69
C ILE A 105 -16.09 8.36 -4.09
N GLY A 106 -15.57 7.48 -4.97
CA GLY A 106 -14.90 6.24 -4.61
C GLY A 106 -13.68 6.42 -3.72
N ALA A 107 -12.77 7.30 -4.15
CA ALA A 107 -11.45 7.44 -3.56
C ALA A 107 -11.44 8.35 -2.32
N PHE A 108 -12.29 9.38 -2.27
CA PHE A 108 -12.21 10.40 -1.21
C PHE A 108 -13.49 10.49 -0.37
N ILE A 109 -14.66 10.53 -0.99
CA ILE A 109 -15.91 10.76 -0.24
C ILE A 109 -16.27 9.54 0.60
N MET A 110 -16.27 8.33 0.03
CA MET A 110 -16.63 7.11 0.79
C MET A 110 -15.66 6.84 1.95
N PRO A 111 -14.32 6.82 1.75
CA PRO A 111 -13.38 6.69 2.85
C PRO A 111 -13.51 7.85 3.84
N GLY A 112 -13.67 9.09 3.35
CA GLY A 112 -13.85 10.28 4.18
C GLY A 112 -15.07 10.19 5.10
N ILE A 113 -16.19 9.66 4.62
CA ILE A 113 -17.39 9.40 5.44
C ILE A 113 -17.10 8.31 6.46
N ALA A 114 -16.44 7.21 6.09
CA ALA A 114 -16.13 6.13 7.02
C ALA A 114 -15.19 6.59 8.15
N PHE A 115 -14.11 7.30 7.81
CA PHE A 115 -13.20 7.90 8.79
C PHE A 115 -13.88 8.99 9.62
N GLY A 116 -14.71 9.84 8.99
CA GLY A 116 -15.50 10.85 9.68
C GLY A 116 -16.48 10.24 10.67
N ALA A 117 -17.15 9.15 10.31
CA ALA A 117 -18.03 8.41 11.20
C ALA A 117 -17.26 7.80 12.39
N LEU A 118 -16.06 7.28 12.16
CA LEU A 118 -15.20 6.77 13.24
C LEU A 118 -14.72 7.89 14.17
N LEU A 119 -14.32 9.03 13.62
CA LEU A 119 -13.91 10.21 14.39
C LEU A 119 -15.08 10.77 15.22
N LEU A 120 -16.28 10.76 14.66
CA LEU A 120 -17.49 11.20 15.33
C LEU A 120 -18.14 10.10 16.19
N ALA A 121 -17.58 8.89 16.24
CA ALA A 121 -18.15 7.77 16.99
C ALA A 121 -18.40 8.09 18.47
N PRO A 122 -17.54 8.84 19.21
CA PRO A 122 -17.81 9.22 20.59
C PRO A 122 -19.04 10.14 20.76
N PHE A 123 -19.42 10.89 19.71
CA PHE A 123 -20.55 11.80 19.72
C PHE A 123 -21.82 11.17 19.18
N LEU A 124 -21.70 10.20 18.26
CA LEU A 124 -22.81 9.46 17.67
C LEU A 124 -23.32 8.37 18.63
N ASP A 125 -22.42 7.73 19.40
CA ASP A 125 -22.79 6.71 20.37
C ASP A 125 -22.54 7.19 21.81
N ARG A 126 -23.55 7.88 22.34
CA ARG A 126 -23.56 8.47 23.69
C ARG A 126 -24.09 7.50 24.75
N GLY A 127 -24.19 6.21 24.44
CA GLY A 127 -24.68 5.21 25.39
C GLY A 127 -23.81 5.18 26.65
N PRO A 128 -24.40 5.00 27.86
CA PRO A 128 -23.63 4.88 29.10
C PRO A 128 -22.81 3.59 29.16
N GLU A 129 -23.22 2.57 28.39
CA GLU A 129 -22.62 1.24 28.35
C GLU A 129 -21.46 1.20 27.35
N ARG A 130 -20.32 0.59 27.74
CA ARG A 130 -19.14 0.49 26.87
C ARG A 130 -18.93 -0.90 26.26
N ARG A 131 -19.72 -1.90 26.68
CA ARG A 131 -19.60 -3.29 26.21
C ARG A 131 -20.17 -3.43 24.80
N PRO A 132 -19.44 -4.03 23.82
CA PRO A 132 -19.93 -4.16 22.44
C PRO A 132 -21.30 -4.84 22.32
N LEU A 133 -21.55 -5.86 23.14
CA LEU A 133 -22.81 -6.61 23.19
C LEU A 133 -24.03 -5.76 23.58
N LYS A 134 -23.82 -4.65 24.28
CA LYS A 134 -24.90 -3.72 24.68
C LYS A 134 -25.06 -2.54 23.71
N ARG A 135 -24.27 -2.51 22.63
CA ARG A 135 -24.26 -1.45 21.61
C ARG A 135 -24.49 -2.07 20.21
N PRO A 136 -25.64 -2.74 19.98
CA PRO A 136 -25.83 -3.57 18.79
C PRO A 136 -25.69 -2.79 17.47
N VAL A 137 -26.11 -1.52 17.44
CA VAL A 137 -26.04 -0.68 16.24
C VAL A 137 -24.60 -0.31 15.90
N ALA A 138 -23.85 0.30 16.83
CA ALA A 138 -22.46 0.70 16.59
C ALA A 138 -21.55 -0.52 16.33
N THR A 139 -21.73 -1.59 17.11
CA THR A 139 -21.02 -2.86 16.89
C THR A 139 -21.39 -3.45 15.53
N GLY A 140 -22.67 -3.40 15.12
CA GLY A 140 -23.13 -3.87 13.82
C GLY A 140 -22.47 -3.15 12.66
N PHE A 141 -22.41 -1.81 12.68
CA PHE A 141 -21.72 -1.03 11.64
C PHE A 141 -20.21 -1.29 11.62
N MET A 142 -19.57 -1.44 12.78
CA MET A 142 -18.14 -1.79 12.85
C MET A 142 -17.87 -3.18 12.24
N LEU A 143 -18.70 -4.17 12.57
CA LEU A 143 -18.58 -5.52 12.01
C LEU A 143 -18.86 -5.53 10.51
N LEU A 144 -19.84 -4.77 10.04
CA LEU A 144 -20.11 -4.59 8.61
C LEU A 144 -18.89 -3.98 7.91
N ALA A 145 -18.30 -2.92 8.47
CA ALA A 145 -17.10 -2.29 7.90
C ALA A 145 -15.93 -3.29 7.80
N ILE A 146 -15.68 -4.06 8.87
CA ILE A 146 -14.65 -5.11 8.86
C ILE A 146 -14.97 -6.17 7.80
N ALA A 147 -16.21 -6.65 7.74
CA ALA A 147 -16.64 -7.64 6.77
C ALA A 147 -16.50 -7.14 5.34
N SER A 148 -16.84 -5.87 5.07
CA SER A 148 -16.63 -5.23 3.77
C SER A 148 -15.15 -5.15 3.40
N ILE A 149 -14.26 -4.75 4.33
CA ILE A 149 -12.81 -4.71 4.07
C ILE A 149 -12.29 -6.11 3.74
N ILE A 150 -12.68 -7.13 4.51
CA ILE A 150 -12.25 -8.51 4.28
C ILE A 150 -12.76 -9.01 2.93
N PHE A 151 -14.04 -8.81 2.64
CA PHE A 151 -14.68 -9.24 1.40
C PHE A 151 -14.01 -8.60 0.17
N LEU A 152 -13.85 -7.28 0.17
CA LEU A 152 -13.23 -6.56 -0.95
C LEU A 152 -11.74 -6.91 -1.12
N THR A 153 -11.02 -7.13 -0.01
CA THR A 153 -9.62 -7.61 -0.07
C THR A 153 -9.56 -9.00 -0.70
N TRP A 154 -10.42 -9.92 -0.26
CA TRP A 154 -10.49 -11.26 -0.83
C TRP A 154 -10.83 -11.23 -2.32
N GLU A 155 -11.83 -10.44 -2.71
CA GLU A 155 -12.23 -10.28 -4.10
C GLU A 155 -11.10 -9.69 -4.96
N SER A 156 -10.38 -8.69 -4.43
CA SER A 156 -9.19 -8.15 -5.08
C SER A 156 -8.16 -9.23 -5.36
N VAL A 157 -7.91 -10.10 -4.38
CA VAL A 157 -6.91 -11.16 -4.48
C VAL A 157 -7.36 -12.26 -5.43
N ALA A 158 -8.64 -12.64 -5.38
CA ALA A 158 -9.22 -13.71 -6.18
C ALA A 158 -9.26 -13.38 -7.68
N HIS A 159 -9.45 -12.10 -8.04
CA HIS A 159 -9.55 -11.66 -9.42
C HIS A 159 -8.23 -11.08 -9.98
N HIS A 160 -7.14 -11.11 -9.23
CA HIS A 160 -5.85 -10.62 -9.70
C HIS A 160 -5.02 -11.73 -10.37
N ASP A 161 -4.45 -11.43 -11.54
CA ASP A 161 -3.51 -12.32 -12.22
C ASP A 161 -2.11 -12.18 -11.60
N TRP A 162 -1.86 -12.99 -10.58
CA TRP A 162 -0.60 -13.03 -9.85
C TRP A 162 0.58 -13.52 -10.70
N GLU A 163 0.34 -14.32 -11.75
CA GLU A 163 1.41 -14.78 -12.63
C GLU A 163 1.87 -13.65 -13.55
N ALA A 164 0.95 -12.90 -14.13
CA ALA A 164 1.26 -11.72 -14.94
C ALA A 164 1.97 -10.65 -14.11
N ALA A 165 1.48 -10.36 -12.90
CA ALA A 165 2.09 -9.41 -11.99
C ALA A 165 3.53 -9.82 -11.61
N LYS A 166 3.74 -11.10 -11.26
CA LYS A 166 5.09 -11.60 -10.95
C LYS A 166 6.05 -11.50 -12.13
N LYS A 167 5.59 -11.75 -13.35
CA LYS A 167 6.40 -11.61 -14.57
C LYS A 167 6.77 -10.14 -14.83
N GLN A 168 5.82 -9.23 -14.65
CA GLN A 168 6.01 -7.79 -14.83
C GLN A 168 6.93 -7.18 -13.76
N GLY A 169 6.83 -7.63 -12.51
CA GLY A 169 7.63 -7.17 -11.38
C GLY A 169 9.01 -7.84 -11.26
N ALA A 170 9.31 -8.86 -12.08
CA ALA A 170 10.54 -9.64 -11.95
C ALA A 170 11.80 -8.77 -12.10
N ILE A 171 12.70 -8.86 -11.12
CA ILE A 171 13.99 -8.17 -11.16
C ILE A 171 14.90 -8.90 -12.17
N VAL A 172 15.05 -8.30 -13.34
CA VAL A 172 16.04 -8.75 -14.34
C VAL A 172 17.38 -8.08 -14.00
N LYS A 173 18.44 -8.86 -13.84
CA LYS A 173 19.80 -8.32 -13.72
C LYS A 173 20.20 -7.69 -15.05
N THR A 174 20.17 -6.36 -15.11
CA THR A 174 20.59 -5.58 -16.27
C THR A 174 21.94 -4.93 -16.06
N ALA A 175 22.78 -4.97 -17.09
CA ALA A 175 23.96 -4.12 -17.18
C ALA A 175 23.52 -2.66 -17.38
N PRO A 176 24.25 -1.68 -16.81
CA PRO A 176 23.98 -0.28 -17.06
C PRO A 176 24.11 0.02 -18.55
N VAL A 177 23.05 0.62 -19.12
CA VAL A 177 22.99 0.98 -20.53
C VAL A 177 23.60 2.38 -20.72
N ASP A 178 24.42 2.53 -21.76
CA ASP A 178 24.98 3.83 -22.11
C ASP A 178 23.91 4.67 -22.83
N LYS A 179 23.32 5.62 -22.10
CA LYS A 179 22.28 6.51 -22.62
C LYS A 179 22.78 7.54 -23.63
N ASN A 180 24.09 7.74 -23.73
CA ASN A 180 24.69 8.69 -24.67
C ASN A 180 25.02 8.08 -26.03
N ASP A 181 25.00 6.75 -26.12
CA ASP A 181 25.25 6.00 -27.35
C ASP A 181 24.20 6.35 -28.44
N ASP A 182 24.64 6.42 -29.70
CA ASP A 182 23.76 6.73 -30.83
C ASP A 182 22.68 5.65 -31.01
N GLY A 183 22.98 4.39 -30.69
CA GLY A 183 22.01 3.31 -30.69
C GLY A 183 20.89 3.52 -29.68
N TYR A 184 21.21 4.01 -28.48
CA TYR A 184 20.21 4.34 -27.46
C TYR A 184 19.31 5.50 -27.91
N LYS A 185 19.89 6.56 -28.49
CA LYS A 185 19.12 7.70 -29.02
C LYS A 185 18.19 7.27 -30.15
N LEU A 186 18.60 6.32 -30.99
CA LEU A 186 17.76 5.74 -32.03
C LEU A 186 16.59 4.95 -31.44
N MET A 187 16.81 4.20 -30.35
CA MET A 187 15.74 3.51 -29.62
C MET A 187 14.75 4.48 -28.99
N GLN A 188 15.23 5.60 -28.44
CA GLN A 188 14.38 6.67 -27.90
C GLN A 188 13.57 7.34 -29.03
N LYS A 189 14.20 7.69 -30.15
CA LYS A 189 13.57 8.31 -31.32
C LYS A 189 12.47 7.43 -31.94
N ASN A 190 12.67 6.11 -31.94
CA ASN A 190 11.71 5.14 -32.48
C ASN A 190 10.77 4.56 -31.42
N THR A 191 10.70 5.13 -30.21
CA THR A 191 9.78 4.70 -29.14
C THR A 191 9.98 3.24 -28.70
N CYS A 192 11.17 2.66 -28.93
CA CYS A 192 11.46 1.28 -28.53
C CYS A 192 11.52 1.13 -27.01
N LEU A 193 12.00 2.17 -26.30
CA LEU A 193 12.13 2.18 -24.85
C LEU A 193 10.78 2.11 -24.12
N THR A 194 9.70 2.58 -24.74
CA THR A 194 8.36 2.55 -24.12
C THR A 194 7.85 1.13 -23.88
N CYS A 195 8.28 0.18 -24.71
CA CYS A 195 7.91 -1.22 -24.57
C CYS A 195 9.01 -2.06 -23.92
N HIS A 196 10.28 -1.75 -24.23
CA HIS A 196 11.43 -2.56 -23.80
C HIS A 196 12.17 -2.03 -22.57
N GLY A 197 11.72 -0.91 -22.01
CA GLY A 197 12.30 -0.24 -20.85
C GLY A 197 13.57 0.56 -21.17
N ASP A 198 13.82 1.57 -20.34
CA ASP A 198 14.95 2.50 -20.39
C ASP A 198 16.30 1.78 -20.28
N ASN A 199 16.40 0.77 -19.42
CA ASN A 199 17.59 -0.07 -19.27
C ASN A 199 17.49 -1.36 -20.10
N LEU A 200 16.64 -1.44 -21.13
CA LEU A 200 16.47 -2.65 -21.95
C LEU A 200 16.02 -3.88 -21.12
N GLN A 201 15.47 -3.66 -19.94
CA GLN A 201 15.09 -4.67 -18.96
C GLN A 201 13.77 -5.36 -19.32
N GLY A 202 13.02 -4.83 -20.29
CA GLY A 202 11.69 -5.29 -20.64
C GLY A 202 10.62 -4.82 -19.67
N GLY A 203 9.37 -5.15 -20.00
CA GLY A 203 8.20 -4.82 -19.21
C GLY A 203 7.04 -5.75 -19.55
N ALA A 204 5.83 -5.37 -19.13
CA ALA A 204 4.62 -6.12 -19.47
C ALA A 204 4.36 -6.15 -20.99
N ALA A 205 4.78 -5.09 -21.70
CA ALA A 205 4.50 -4.91 -23.13
C ALA A 205 5.48 -5.65 -24.05
N ALA A 206 6.77 -5.78 -23.67
CA ALA A 206 7.77 -6.41 -24.50
C ALA A 206 8.93 -7.02 -23.68
N PRO A 207 9.61 -8.05 -24.22
CA PRO A 207 10.69 -8.75 -23.51
C PRO A 207 11.93 -7.88 -23.30
N ALA A 208 12.75 -8.27 -22.34
CA ALA A 208 14.08 -7.68 -22.14
C ALA A 208 14.94 -7.80 -23.40
N LEU A 209 15.67 -6.73 -23.72
CA LEU A 209 16.62 -6.69 -24.83
C LEU A 209 18.08 -6.91 -24.38
N GLN A 210 18.29 -7.18 -23.09
CA GLN A 210 19.56 -7.64 -22.56
C GLN A 210 19.62 -9.17 -22.45
N ASN A 211 20.83 -9.73 -22.52
CA ASN A 211 21.10 -11.16 -22.40
C ASN A 211 20.40 -12.02 -23.48
N LEU A 212 20.15 -11.48 -24.67
CA LEU A 212 19.58 -12.25 -25.78
C LEU A 212 20.62 -13.20 -26.38
N THR A 213 20.13 -14.25 -27.06
CA THR A 213 20.92 -15.20 -27.86
C THR A 213 20.85 -14.91 -29.37
N LEU A 214 20.27 -13.77 -29.76
CA LEU A 214 20.01 -13.40 -31.16
C LEU A 214 21.20 -12.67 -31.79
N LYS A 215 21.42 -12.88 -33.09
CA LYS A 215 22.43 -12.13 -33.84
C LYS A 215 21.93 -10.72 -34.21
N PRO A 216 22.83 -9.74 -34.48
CA PRO A 216 22.44 -8.39 -34.91
C PRO A 216 21.52 -8.39 -36.14
N GLU A 217 21.72 -9.30 -37.08
CA GLU A 217 20.90 -9.43 -38.28
C GLU A 217 19.45 -9.86 -37.96
N GLU A 218 19.29 -10.77 -36.99
CA GLU A 218 17.98 -11.23 -36.53
C GLU A 218 17.25 -10.12 -35.76
N ILE A 219 17.99 -9.35 -34.95
CA ILE A 219 17.46 -8.19 -34.22
C ILE A 219 16.98 -7.12 -35.21
N ALA A 220 17.78 -6.81 -36.25
CA ALA A 220 17.39 -5.88 -37.31
C ALA A 220 16.12 -6.34 -38.04
N LYS A 221 16.02 -7.63 -38.35
CA LYS A 221 14.82 -8.22 -38.97
C LYS A 221 13.60 -8.07 -38.08
N ILE A 222 13.71 -8.39 -36.79
CA ILE A 222 12.61 -8.26 -35.81
C ILE A 222 12.20 -6.78 -35.67
N ALA A 223 13.15 -5.85 -35.64
CA ALA A 223 12.84 -4.43 -35.53
C ALA A 223 12.07 -3.88 -36.75
N LYS A 224 12.29 -4.43 -37.95
CA LYS A 224 11.61 -4.03 -39.19
C LYS A 224 10.28 -4.76 -39.40
N GLU A 225 10.28 -6.08 -39.21
CA GLU A 225 9.16 -6.97 -39.52
C GLU A 225 8.26 -7.30 -38.31
N GLY A 226 8.62 -6.87 -37.10
CA GLY A 226 7.92 -7.23 -35.87
C GLY A 226 8.01 -8.72 -35.54
N LYS A 227 7.62 -9.10 -34.32
CA LYS A 227 7.54 -10.50 -33.85
C LYS A 227 6.58 -10.62 -32.68
N GLY A 228 5.62 -11.55 -32.78
CA GLY A 228 4.62 -11.74 -31.73
C GLY A 228 3.80 -10.47 -31.50
N SER A 229 3.86 -9.93 -30.28
CA SER A 229 3.18 -8.69 -29.88
C SER A 229 3.85 -7.40 -30.38
N MET A 230 5.07 -7.48 -30.95
CA MET A 230 5.76 -6.32 -31.51
C MET A 230 5.22 -5.99 -32.92
N PRO A 231 4.62 -4.81 -33.14
CA PRO A 231 4.03 -4.46 -34.44
C PRO A 231 5.07 -4.22 -35.53
N LYS A 232 4.64 -4.38 -36.79
CA LYS A 232 5.44 -4.09 -37.99
C LYS A 232 5.65 -2.58 -38.15
N GLY A 233 6.82 -2.19 -38.65
CA GLY A 233 7.10 -0.79 -39.03
C GLY A 233 7.26 0.19 -37.86
N VAL A 234 7.57 -0.30 -36.66
CA VAL A 234 7.90 0.57 -35.50
C VAL A 234 9.18 1.36 -35.76
N PHE A 235 10.16 0.73 -36.41
CA PHE A 235 11.37 1.41 -36.84
C PHE A 235 11.11 2.22 -38.12
N LYS A 236 11.39 3.53 -38.08
CA LYS A 236 11.17 4.48 -39.19
C LYS A 236 12.46 5.09 -39.75
N GLY A 237 13.62 4.52 -39.41
CA GLY A 237 14.94 5.01 -39.82
C GLY A 237 15.47 4.40 -41.12
N THR A 238 16.72 4.75 -41.46
CA THR A 238 17.46 4.16 -42.59
C THR A 238 18.00 2.77 -42.26
N ASP A 239 18.39 1.98 -43.27
CA ASP A 239 19.01 0.67 -43.04
C ASP A 239 20.37 0.78 -42.30
N GLU A 240 21.07 1.92 -42.41
CA GLU A 240 22.28 2.22 -41.63
C GLU A 240 21.97 2.47 -40.14
N GLU A 241 20.91 3.24 -39.86
CA GLU A 241 20.42 3.44 -38.49
C GLU A 241 19.94 2.11 -37.88
N LEU A 242 19.32 1.24 -38.69
CA LEU A 242 18.86 -0.08 -38.25
C LEU A 242 20.04 -0.97 -37.83
N LYS A 243 21.13 -0.92 -38.58
CA LYS A 243 22.36 -1.67 -38.27
C LYS A 243 23.00 -1.17 -36.97
N LYS A 244 23.10 0.15 -36.77
CA LYS A 244 23.61 0.73 -35.51
C LYS A 244 22.75 0.32 -34.31
N LEU A 245 21.42 0.36 -34.47
CA LEU A 245 20.49 -0.05 -33.42
C LEU A 245 20.64 -1.54 -33.07
N SER A 246 20.75 -2.42 -34.06
CA SER A 246 20.88 -3.85 -33.80
C SER A 246 22.24 -4.24 -33.22
N GLU A 247 23.33 -3.58 -33.63
CA GLU A 247 24.66 -3.72 -33.04
C GLU A 247 24.69 -3.24 -31.59
N PHE A 248 24.02 -2.12 -31.30
CA PHE A 248 23.89 -1.60 -29.94
C PHE A 248 23.15 -2.59 -29.03
N VAL A 249 22.00 -3.11 -29.46
CA VAL A 249 21.28 -4.14 -28.68
C VAL A 249 22.14 -5.40 -28.51
N ALA A 250 22.83 -5.84 -29.56
CA ALA A 250 23.69 -7.02 -29.50
C ALA A 250 24.89 -6.88 -28.56
N LYS A 251 25.35 -5.65 -28.27
CA LYS A 251 26.41 -5.37 -27.27
C LYS A 251 26.02 -5.84 -25.87
N TYR A 252 24.72 -5.87 -25.56
CA TYR A 252 24.16 -6.31 -24.29
C TYR A 252 23.72 -7.78 -24.28
N ASN A 253 24.04 -8.54 -25.32
CA ASN A 253 23.78 -9.98 -25.35
C ASN A 253 24.71 -10.76 -24.43
N LYS A 254 24.25 -11.95 -24.00
CA LYS A 254 25.10 -12.89 -23.29
C LYS A 254 26.18 -13.36 -24.26
N LYS A 255 27.45 -13.15 -23.93
CA LYS A 255 28.54 -13.90 -24.56
C LYS A 255 28.49 -15.35 -24.12
#